data_AF-A0A523G5I5-F1
#
_entry.id   AF-A0A523G5I5-F1
#
_cell.length_a   1.000
_cell.length_b   1.000
_cell.length_c   1.000
_cell.angle_alpha   90.00
_cell.angle_beta   90.00
_cell.angle_gamma   90.00
#
_symmetry.space_group_name_H-M   'P 1'
#
loop_
_entity.id
_entity.type
_entity.pdbx_description
1 polymer ?
#
loop_
_entity_poly.entity_id
_entity_poly.type
_entity_poly.pdbx_seq_one_letter_code
_entity_poly.pdbx_strand_id
1 'polypeptide(L)' 'MRSTLTITFLGTGTSQGIPVLGNDHPVCQSANSKDKRLRVSVLVQWEQYTIVIDCGP' A
#
# COMPACT_ATOMS: atom_id res chain seq x y z
N MET A 1 -13.23 -18.45 20.86
CA MET A 1 -13.40 -17.11 20.26
C MET A 1 -12.81 -17.19 18.85
N ARG A 2 -13.49 -16.69 17.81
CA ARG A 2 -12.87 -16.61 16.48
C ARG A 2 -11.85 -15.47 16.53
N SER A 3 -10.60 -15.72 16.18
CA SER A 3 -9.59 -14.67 16.08
C SER A 3 -9.94 -13.72 14.93
N THR A 4 -9.68 -12.42 15.14
CA THR A 4 -9.90 -11.39 14.12
C THR A 4 -8.71 -11.37 13.17
N LEU A 5 -8.96 -11.59 11.88
CA LEU A 5 -7.99 -11.39 10.81
C LEU A 5 -7.95 -9.90 10.44
N THR A 6 -6.77 -9.28 10.52
CA THR A 6 -6.53 -7.91 10.08
C THR A 6 -5.68 -7.92 8.81
N ILE A 7 -6.11 -7.17 7.79
CA ILE A 7 -5.37 -6.98 6.54
C ILE A 7 -5.06 -5.49 6.42
N THR A 8 -3.77 -5.14 6.42
CA THR A 8 -3.30 -3.77 6.23
C THR A 8 -2.72 -3.64 4.83
N PHE A 9 -3.25 -2.72 4.04
CA PHE A 9 -2.66 -2.36 2.74
C PHE A 9 -1.47 -1.44 2.97
N LEU A 10 -0.25 -2.00 2.90
CA LEU A 10 0.99 -1.24 3.02
C LEU A 10 1.26 -0.42 1.77
N GLY A 11 0.82 -0.90 0.61
CA GLY A 11 0.84 -0.16 -0.64
C GLY A 11 -0.22 -0.64 -1.62
N THR A 12 -0.69 0.28 -2.46
CA THR A 12 -1.77 0.09 -3.44
C THR A 12 -1.43 0.65 -4.82
N GLY A 13 -0.15 0.99 -5.02
CA GLY A 13 0.38 1.59 -6.23
C GLY A 13 0.87 0.53 -7.22
N THR A 14 1.16 1.00 -8.43
CA THR A 14 1.80 0.19 -9.48
C THR A 14 3.27 -0.07 -9.15
N SER A 15 4.02 -0.68 -10.07
CA SER A 15 5.46 -0.90 -9.92
C SER A 15 6.31 0.37 -9.74
N GLN A 16 5.74 1.56 -9.99
CA GLN A 16 6.40 2.86 -9.79
C GLN A 16 5.85 3.65 -8.59
N GLY A 17 4.73 3.21 -8.00
CA GLY A 17 3.97 4.03 -7.05
C GLY A 17 3.30 5.24 -7.72
N ILE A 18 2.72 6.11 -6.89
CA ILE A 18 2.18 7.42 -7.29
C ILE A 18 2.59 8.44 -6.22
N PRO A 19 3.15 9.61 -6.59
CA PRO A 19 3.36 10.12 -7.95
C PRO A 19 4.46 9.38 -8.73
N VAL A 20 4.31 9.34 -10.07
CA VAL A 20 5.39 8.90 -10.96
C VAL A 20 6.34 10.08 -11.17
N LEU A 21 7.65 9.84 -11.08
CA LEU A 21 8.67 10.86 -11.30
C LEU A 21 8.50 11.52 -12.68
N GLY A 22 8.35 12.85 -12.69
CA GLY A 22 8.21 13.65 -13.91
C GLY A 22 6.81 13.68 -14.54
N ASN A 23 5.77 13.14 -13.90
CA ASN A 23 4.41 13.16 -14.44
C ASN A 23 3.58 14.33 -13.89
N ASP A 24 3.15 15.22 -14.78
CA ASP A 24 2.23 16.32 -14.48
C ASP A 24 0.75 15.91 -14.55
N HIS A 25 0.45 14.65 -14.88
CA HIS A 25 -0.92 14.17 -14.94
C HIS A 25 -1.58 14.31 -13.56
N PRO A 26 -2.76 14.96 -13.49
CA PRO A 26 -3.41 15.53 -12.31
C PRO A 26 -3.38 14.73 -11.00
N VAL A 27 -3.41 13.41 -11.08
CA VAL A 27 -3.33 12.51 -9.91
C VAL A 27 -1.98 12.63 -9.21
N CYS A 28 -0.88 12.80 -9.95
CA CYS A 28 0.45 13.00 -9.38
C CYS A 28 0.58 14.36 -8.67
N GLN A 29 -0.26 15.33 -9.03
CA GLN A 29 -0.34 16.65 -8.39
C GLN A 29 -1.50 16.75 -7.38
N SER A 30 -2.18 15.64 -7.11
CA SER A 30 -3.35 15.61 -6.21
C SER A 30 -2.96 15.92 -4.77
N ALA A 31 -3.74 16.79 -4.12
CA ALA A 31 -3.62 17.05 -2.69
C ALA A 31 -4.30 15.96 -1.83
N ASN A 32 -5.08 15.06 -2.44
CA ASN A 32 -5.71 13.95 -1.73
C ASN A 32 -4.65 12.93 -1.30
N SER A 33 -4.55 12.67 0.01
CA SER A 33 -3.57 11.73 0.55
C SER A 33 -3.74 10.31 0.02
N LYS A 34 -4.94 9.90 -0.40
CA LYS A 34 -5.21 8.57 -0.96
C LYS A 34 -4.66 8.36 -2.38
N ASP A 35 -4.28 9.45 -3.06
CA ASP A 35 -3.62 9.35 -4.37
C ASP A 35 -2.12 9.10 -4.26
N LYS A 36 -1.53 9.29 -3.07
CA LYS A 36 -0.14 8.94 -2.78
C LYS A 36 -0.06 7.46 -2.47
N ARG A 37 0.58 6.67 -3.33
CA ARG A 37 0.56 5.20 -3.26
C ARG A 37 1.97 4.64 -3.32
N LEU A 38 2.35 3.91 -2.28
CA LEU A 38 3.52 3.03 -2.30
C LEU A 38 3.25 1.84 -3.23
N ARG A 39 4.32 1.16 -3.66
CA ARG A 39 4.21 -0.06 -4.47
C ARG A 39 3.48 -1.15 -3.68
N VAL A 40 2.76 -2.02 -4.39
CA VAL A 40 1.85 -2.98 -3.79
C VAL A 40 2.50 -3.86 -2.72
N SER A 41 1.85 -3.97 -1.55
CA SER A 41 2.21 -4.88 -0.46
C SER A 41 1.07 -4.93 0.56
N VAL A 42 0.91 -6.05 1.27
CA VAL A 42 -0.05 -6.19 2.37
C VAL A 42 0.58 -6.86 3.58
N LEU A 43 0.13 -6.45 4.77
CA LEU A 43 0.43 -7.09 6.04
C LEU A 43 -0.80 -7.85 6.53
N VAL A 44 -0.64 -9.13 6.77
CA VAL A 44 -1.69 -10.02 7.27
C VAL A 44 -1.37 -10.40 8.71
N GLN A 45 -2.30 -10.13 9.63
CA GLN A 45 -2.11 -10.33 11.06
C GLN A 45 -3.31 -11.04 11.68
N TRP A 46 -3.05 -12.08 12.46
CA TRP A 46 -4.03 -12.74 13.32
C TRP A 46 -3.31 -13.38 14.50
N GLU A 47 -3.92 -13.33 15.69
CA GLU A 47 -3.31 -13.86 16.92
C GLU A 47 -1.86 -13.36 17.09
N GLN A 48 -0.87 -14.26 17.18
CA GLN A 48 0.56 -13.94 17.23
C GLN A 48 1.26 -13.86 15.86
N TYR A 49 0.56 -14.18 14.77
CA TYR A 49 1.15 -14.23 13.44
C TYR A 49 1.15 -12.86 12.77
N THR A 50 2.28 -12.52 12.15
CA THR A 50 2.44 -11.33 11.32
C THR A 50 3.19 -11.74 10.06
N ILE A 51 2.50 -11.65 8.91
CA ILE A 51 3.03 -12.07 7.62
C ILE A 51 2.97 -10.89 6.66
N VAL A 52 4.10 -10.56 6.06
CA VAL A 52 4.17 -9.60 4.95
C VAL A 52 4.09 -10.36 3.63
N ILE A 53 3.31 -9.82 2.68
CA ILE A 53 3.27 -10.28 1.30
C ILE A 53 3.90 -9.18 0.44
N ASP A 54 4.95 -9.56 -0.30
CA ASP A 54 5.85 -8.70 -1.07
C ASP A 54 6.69 -7.70 -0.24
N CYS A 55 8.00 -7.70 -0.47
CA CYS A 55 9.00 -6.86 0.21
C CYS A 55 9.65 -5.88 -0.78
N GLY A 56 8.83 -5.04 -1.39
CA GLY A 56 9.33 -4.00 -2.29
C GLY A 56 10.08 -2.86 -1.56
N PRO A 57 11.00 -2.12 -2.22
CA PRO A 57 11.48 -0.81 -1.73
C PRO A 57 10.39 0.22 -1.48
#